data_AF-A0A7Y5VQ24-F1
#
_entry.id   AF-A0A7Y5VQ24-F1
#
_cell.length_a   1.000
_cell.length_b   1.000
_cell.length_c   1.000
_cell.angle_alpha   90.00
_cell.angle_beta   90.00
_cell.angle_gamma   90.00
#
_symmetry.space_group_name_H-M   'P 1'
#
loop_
_entity.id
_entity.type
_entity.pdbx_description
1 polymer ?
#
loop_
_entity_poly.entity_id
_entity_poly.type
_entity_poly.pdbx_seq_one_letter_code
_entity_poly.pdbx_strand_id
1 'polypeptide(L)'
;MEQRSFSALSLHPAILKALTEEGYQHATDIQSRAIPEVLKGRDLLAIAQTGTGKTAAFSLPMLHRLHHQPSGGGRQLRALILTPTRELALQAV
;
A
#
# COMPACT_ATOMS: atom_id res chain seq x y z
N MET A 1 -8.37 -20.54 -2.77
CA MET A 1 -7.77 -19.23 -2.48
C MET A 1 -8.11 -18.33 -3.65
N GLU A 2 -8.86 -17.27 -3.42
CA GLU A 2 -9.38 -16.41 -4.49
C GLU A 2 -8.38 -15.27 -4.73
N GLN A 3 -7.56 -15.38 -5.79
CA GLN A 3 -6.58 -14.36 -6.15
C GLN A 3 -7.28 -13.16 -6.79
N ARG A 4 -7.45 -12.08 -6.03
CA ARG A 4 -8.08 -10.86 -6.51
C ARG A 4 -7.08 -10.01 -7.30
N SER A 5 -7.45 -9.57 -8.50
CA SER A 5 -6.61 -8.67 -9.30
C SER A 5 -6.49 -7.29 -8.64
N PHE A 6 -5.32 -6.65 -8.77
CA PHE A 6 -5.11 -5.26 -8.31
C PHE A 6 -6.07 -4.26 -8.96
N SER A 7 -6.46 -4.50 -10.22
CA SER A 7 -7.42 -3.66 -10.93
C SER A 7 -8.78 -3.59 -10.22
N ALA A 8 -9.14 -4.61 -9.44
CA ALA A 8 -10.37 -4.68 -8.67
C ALA A 8 -10.27 -4.01 -7.27
N LEU A 9 -9.14 -3.37 -6.93
CA LEU A 9 -8.90 -2.75 -5.63
C LEU A 9 -9.04 -1.22 -5.63
N SER A 10 -9.55 -0.63 -6.72
CA SER A 10 -9.84 0.83 -6.82
C SER A 10 -8.63 1.73 -6.52
N LEU A 11 -7.42 1.27 -6.83
CA LEU A 11 -6.20 2.06 -6.71
C LEU A 11 -6.09 3.09 -7.84
N HIS A 12 -5.23 4.09 -7.63
CA HIS A 12 -5.02 5.15 -8.63
C HIS A 12 -4.44 4.55 -9.93
N PRO A 13 -4.84 4.99 -11.13
CA PRO A 13 -4.37 4.41 -12.40
C PRO A 13 -2.86 4.37 -12.55
N ALA A 14 -2.14 5.38 -12.05
CA ALA A 14 -0.67 5.40 -12.07
C ALA A 14 -0.06 4.25 -11.24
N ILE A 15 -0.68 3.89 -10.12
CA ILE A 15 -0.24 2.77 -9.27
C ILE A 15 -0.51 1.45 -9.99
N LEU A 16 -1.69 1.29 -10.60
CA LEU A 16 -2.04 0.09 -11.38
C LEU A 16 -1.11 -0.12 -12.57
N LYS A 17 -0.74 0.97 -13.27
CA LYS A 17 0.24 0.94 -14.35
C LYS A 17 1.61 0.46 -13.85
N ALA A 18 2.13 1.06 -12.78
CA ALA A 18 3.41 0.66 -12.20
C ALA A 18 3.41 -0.81 -11.75
N LEU A 19 2.34 -1.27 -11.10
CA LEU A 19 2.20 -2.68 -10.72
C LEU A 19 2.23 -3.60 -11.93
N THR A 20 1.58 -3.22 -13.03
CA THR A 20 1.55 -4.01 -14.27
C THR A 20 2.93 -4.07 -14.93
N GLU A 21 3.65 -2.95 -14.99
CA GLU A 21 5.01 -2.85 -15.55
C GLU A 21 6.01 -3.70 -14.76
N GLU A 22 5.85 -3.77 -13.44
CA GLU A 22 6.63 -4.63 -12.55
C GLU A 22 6.16 -6.11 -12.55
N GLY A 23 5.11 -6.45 -13.30
CA GLY A 23 4.60 -7.81 -13.42
C GLY A 23 3.67 -8.27 -12.28
N TYR A 24 3.22 -7.37 -11.40
CA TYR A 24 2.27 -7.67 -10.33
C TYR A 24 0.82 -7.58 -10.82
N GLN A 25 0.19 -8.73 -11.09
CA GLN A 25 -1.21 -8.80 -11.56
C GLN A 25 -2.23 -9.11 -10.46
N HIS A 26 -1.85 -9.94 -9.49
CA HIS A 26 -2.73 -10.44 -8.44
C HIS A 26 -2.24 -10.00 -7.06
N ALA A 27 -3.19 -9.53 -6.26
CA ALA A 27 -2.94 -9.18 -4.87
C ALA A 27 -2.89 -10.44 -4.00
N THR A 28 -2.00 -10.45 -3.01
CA THR A 28 -1.98 -11.49 -1.98
C THR A 28 -3.21 -11.39 -1.07
N ASP A 29 -3.52 -12.45 -0.32
CA ASP A 29 -4.68 -12.47 0.59
C ASP A 29 -4.65 -11.35 1.63
N ILE A 30 -3.48 -10.92 2.10
CA ILE A 30 -3.40 -9.79 3.05
C ILE A 30 -3.64 -8.46 2.34
N GLN A 31 -3.16 -8.29 1.11
CA GLN A 31 -3.34 -7.08 0.31
C GLN A 31 -4.79 -6.91 -0.12
N SER A 32 -5.43 -7.97 -0.60
CA SER A 32 -6.84 -7.95 -1.05
C SER A 32 -7.81 -7.62 0.08
N ARG A 33 -7.47 -7.99 1.33
CA ARG A 33 -8.25 -7.66 2.54
C ARG A 33 -7.92 -6.28 3.11
N ALA A 34 -6.64 -5.90 3.15
CA ALA A 34 -6.18 -4.67 3.78
C ALA A 34 -6.47 -3.42 2.93
N ILE A 35 -6.14 -3.47 1.63
CA ILE A 35 -6.14 -2.29 0.76
C ILE A 35 -7.53 -1.60 0.75
N PRO A 36 -8.66 -2.29 0.56
CA PRO A 36 -9.97 -1.64 0.58
C PRO A 36 -10.31 -0.99 1.91
N GLU A 37 -9.87 -1.54 3.03
CA GLU A 37 -10.16 -1.00 4.36
C GLU A 37 -9.35 0.28 4.63
N VAL A 38 -8.07 0.31 4.25
CA VAL A 38 -7.23 1.51 4.36
C VAL A 38 -7.71 2.62 3.42
N LEU A 39 -8.19 2.29 2.22
CA LEU A 39 -8.80 3.26 1.29
C LEU A 39 -10.08 3.88 1.84
N LYS A 40 -10.87 3.14 2.64
CA LYS A 40 -12.03 3.68 3.38
C LYS A 40 -11.64 4.58 4.56
N GLY A 41 -10.34 4.76 4.81
CA GLY A 41 -9.83 5.57 5.92
C GLY A 41 -9.94 4.89 7.29
N ARG A 42 -10.07 3.55 7.33
CA ARG A 42 -10.15 2.79 8.59
C ARG A 42 -8.76 2.47 9.11
N ASP A 43 -8.63 2.44 10.44
CA ASP A 43 -7.47 1.88 11.10
C ASP A 43 -7.44 0.36 10.93
N LEU A 44 -6.23 -0.20 10.76
CA LEU A 44 -6.06 -1.61 10.45
C LEU A 44 -4.95 -2.23 11.29
N LEU A 45 -5.24 -3.38 11.91
CA LEU A 45 -4.24 -4.30 12.44
C LEU A 45 -4.11 -5.49 11.48
N ALA A 46 -2.96 -5.61 10.82
CA ALA A 46 -2.69 -6.66 9.85
C ALA A 46 -1.70 -7.70 10.42
N ILE A 47 -2.17 -8.94 10.61
CA ILE A 47 -1.33 -10.06 11.07
C ILE A 47 -1.18 -11.04 9.91
N ALA A 48 0.05 -11.25 9.45
CA ALA A 48 0.39 -12.23 8.43
C ALA A 48 1.86 -12.64 8.55
N GLN A 49 2.23 -13.79 7.99
CA GLN A 49 3.61 -14.26 7.94
C GLN A 49 4.52 -13.29 7.16
N THR A 50 5.82 -13.26 7.47
CA THR A 50 6.81 -12.50 6.68
C THR A 50 6.81 -12.94 5.21
N GLY A 51 7.09 -12.02 4.29
CA GLY A 51 7.08 -12.31 2.85
C GLY A 51 5.69 -12.33 2.18
N THR A 52 4.60 -12.12 2.92
CA THR A 52 3.22 -12.13 2.36
C THR A 52 2.79 -10.83 1.67
N GLY A 53 3.70 -9.86 1.52
CA GLY A 53 3.41 -8.59 0.85
C GLY A 53 2.71 -7.53 1.72
N LYS A 54 2.87 -7.60 3.05
CA LYS A 54 2.35 -6.59 4.00
C LYS A 54 2.80 -5.16 3.69
N THR A 55 4.01 -4.98 3.16
CA THR A 55 4.53 -3.65 2.78
C THR A 55 3.64 -2.97 1.75
N ALA A 56 3.35 -3.65 0.64
CA ALA A 56 2.42 -3.17 -0.37
C ALA A 56 0.99 -3.01 0.16
N ALA A 57 0.58 -3.83 1.13
CA ALA A 57 -0.75 -3.77 1.73
C ALA A 57 -1.02 -2.43 2.44
N PHE A 58 0.00 -1.77 3.00
CA PHE A 58 -0.15 -0.42 3.56
C PHE A 58 0.37 0.69 2.64
N SER A 59 1.41 0.45 1.83
CA SER A 59 2.06 1.50 1.04
C SER A 59 1.24 1.91 -0.19
N LEU A 60 0.62 0.96 -0.89
CA LEU A 60 -0.22 1.25 -2.06
C LEU A 60 -1.42 2.16 -1.72
N PRO A 61 -2.25 1.86 -0.70
CA PRO A 61 -3.35 2.75 -0.34
C PRO A 61 -2.86 4.07 0.27
N MET A 62 -1.69 4.08 0.92
CA MET A 62 -1.06 5.33 1.39
C MET A 62 -0.68 6.24 0.20
N LEU A 63 0.00 5.70 -0.82
CA LEU A 63 0.34 6.44 -2.05
C LEU A 63 -0.91 6.96 -2.77
N HIS A 64 -1.97 6.14 -2.85
CA HIS A 64 -3.25 6.56 -3.41
C HIS A 64 -3.82 7.78 -2.65
N ARG A 65 -3.86 7.73 -1.32
CA ARG A 65 -4.34 8.85 -0.50
C ARG A 65 -3.48 10.10 -0.64
N LEU A 66 -2.15 9.94 -0.65
CA LEU A 66 -1.20 11.03 -0.84
C LEU A 66 -1.32 11.71 -2.20
N HIS A 67 -1.75 10.99 -3.23
CA HIS A 67 -2.03 11.55 -4.54
C HIS A 67 -3.31 12.41 -4.52
N HIS A 68 -4.38 11.93 -3.89
CA HIS A 68 -5.65 12.64 -3.80
C HIS A 68 -5.66 13.80 -2.80
N GLN A 69 -4.67 13.88 -1.91
CA GLN A 69 -4.54 14.93 -0.90
C GLN A 69 -3.26 15.75 -1.16
N PRO A 70 -3.31 16.72 -2.10
CA PRO A 70 -2.17 17.58 -2.38
C PRO A 70 -1.75 18.37 -1.13
N SER A 71 -0.44 18.58 -0.96
CA SER A 71 0.07 19.40 0.15
C SER A 71 -0.45 20.83 0.03
N GLY A 72 -0.93 21.42 1.12
CA GLY A 72 -1.41 22.81 1.19
C GLY A 72 -0.31 23.87 1.08
N GLY A 73 0.83 23.56 0.45
CA GLY A 73 2.04 24.39 0.40
C GLY A 73 3.05 24.05 1.50
N GLY A 74 4.31 24.43 1.28
CA GLY A 74 5.41 24.19 2.22
C GLY A 74 5.84 22.72 2.36
N ARG A 75 6.82 22.47 3.23
CA ARG A 75 7.32 21.10 3.53
C ARG A 75 6.50 20.49 4.66
N GLN A 76 5.43 19.77 4.32
CA GLN A 76 4.54 19.12 5.29
C GLN A 76 4.77 17.59 5.33
N LEU A 77 4.91 17.04 6.54
CA LEU A 77 4.91 15.58 6.75
C LEU A 77 3.49 15.03 6.53
N ARG A 78 3.32 14.12 5.57
CA ARG A 78 2.01 13.54 5.21
C ARG A 78 1.85 12.06 5.54
N ALA A 79 2.95 11.37 5.80
CA ALA A 79 2.96 9.96 6.19
C ALA A 79 4.21 9.65 7.03
N LEU A 80 4.09 8.72 7.98
CA LEU A 80 5.20 8.23 8.81
C LEU A 80 5.12 6.71 8.85
N ILE A 81 6.21 6.06 8.47
CA ILE A 81 6.40 4.62 8.62
C ILE A 81 7.43 4.42 9.74
N LEU A 82 7.07 3.65 10.75
CA LEU A 82 7.97 3.28 11.84
C LEU A 82 8.40 1.83 11.66
N THR A 83 9.71 1.61 11.65
CA THR A 83 10.31 0.27 11.60
C THR A 83 11.19 0.06 12.83
N PRO A 84 11.33 -1.18 13.33
CA PRO A 84 12.05 -1.44 14.58
C PRO A 84 13.57 -1.45 14.40
N THR A 85 14.08 -1.62 13.17
CA THR A 85 15.52 -1.64 12.90
C THR A 85 15.87 -0.83 11.65
N ARG A 86 17.14 -0.44 11.56
CA ARG A 86 17.70 0.33 10.44
C ARG A 86 17.66 -0.46 9.13
N GLU A 87 17.94 -1.75 9.18
CA GLU A 87 17.95 -2.64 8.02
C GLU A 87 16.55 -2.73 7.40
N LEU A 88 15.52 -2.82 8.23
CA LEU A 88 14.13 -2.80 7.76
C LEU A 88 13.72 -1.43 7.24
N ALA A 89 14.25 -0.34 7.82
CA ALA A 89 14.01 1.00 7.30
C ALA A 89 14.55 1.13 5.86
N LEU A 90 15.72 0.57 5.58
CA LEU A 90 16.34 0.58 4.25
C LEU A 90 15.62 -0.30 3.21
N GLN A 91 14.84 -1.29 3.65
CA GLN A 91 14.05 -2.13 2.74
C GLN A 91 12.68 -1.52 2.40
N ALA A 92 12.18 -0.64 3.26
CA ALA A 92 10.87 0.01 3.09
C ALA A 92 10.94 1.32 2.29
N VAL A 93 12.15 1.81 2.01
CA VAL A 93 12.46 3.08 1.33
C VAL A 93 13.20 2.80 0.03
#